data_AF-A0A838DNE9-F1
#
_entry.id   AF-A0A838DNE9-F1
#
_cell.length_a   1.000
_cell.length_b   1.000
_cell.length_c   1.000
_cell.angle_alpha   90.00
_cell.angle_beta   90.00
_cell.angle_gamma   90.00
#
_symmetry.space_group_name_H-M   'P 1'
#
loop_
_entity.id
_entity.type
_entity.pdbx_description
1 polymer ?
#
loop_
_entity_poly.entity_id
_entity_poly.type
_entity_poly.pdbx_seq_one_letter_code
_entity_poly.pdbx_strand_id
1 'polypeptide(L)'
;MKKTASSNEPHLHTLLERYANRIFILIIVVGCFLLYYFGPLMFPHYKDVIISFTTSLFASLIFAVFYSSIVERHHMTVINDELAQNVRQAIEEMKELQQENSQKLAEATLKKIEEIEQSYYYEISHHFRGLIPSNSFPPANEPDLRFNTMLNLSLKASRFYLFKGVTGRYVPSRLALADRRNLACRFLLVDPRHVDLLRLYVRDRFGASLSTEATKAHIDKVRRETAMTIVDLFSLARITPVEIKMYQGPVFYRTEIVDEFFLISYFAAQTSTAFPTTYQYHKESFFYDAFLTDFNQTFELASPTASFNSKSEEQELLNFLTSLGYELDSVSELRQEAEHFRETFLQQIQP
;
A
#
# COMPACT_ATOMS: atom_id res chain seq x y z
N MET A 1 1.10 -27.45 -35.00
CA MET A 1 1.71 -28.35 -36.00
C MET A 1 3.14 -28.68 -35.57
N LYS A 2 3.43 -29.92 -35.15
CA LYS A 2 4.78 -30.50 -35.26
C LYS A 2 4.76 -32.02 -35.04
N LYS A 3 4.97 -32.71 -36.17
CA LYS A 3 5.52 -34.06 -36.39
C LYS A 3 5.20 -35.15 -35.35
N THR A 4 4.16 -35.91 -35.67
CA THR A 4 4.20 -37.36 -35.64
C THR A 4 5.38 -37.88 -36.46
N ALA A 5 6.32 -38.60 -35.85
CA ALA A 5 7.33 -39.36 -36.58
C ALA A 5 7.84 -40.55 -35.77
N SER A 6 7.61 -41.73 -36.35
CA SER A 6 8.43 -42.95 -36.26
C SER A 6 8.51 -43.69 -34.92
N SER A 7 7.55 -44.58 -34.67
CA SER A 7 7.62 -45.63 -33.64
C SER A 7 7.89 -47.04 -34.21
N ASN A 8 8.44 -47.16 -35.43
CA ASN A 8 8.56 -48.47 -36.10
C ASN A 8 9.97 -49.11 -36.06
N GLU A 9 11.00 -48.42 -35.54
CA GLU A 9 12.36 -48.99 -35.48
C GLU A 9 12.56 -50.17 -34.51
N PRO A 10 11.95 -50.24 -33.31
CA PRO A 10 12.25 -51.35 -32.38
C PRO A 10 11.70 -52.70 -32.88
N HIS A 11 10.74 -52.68 -33.81
CA HIS A 11 10.14 -53.90 -34.35
C HIS A 11 11.00 -54.55 -35.46
N LEU A 12 11.77 -53.77 -36.21
CA LEU A 12 12.62 -54.31 -37.28
C LEU A 12 13.84 -55.03 -36.71
N HIS A 13 14.46 -54.46 -35.67
CA HIS A 13 15.65 -55.03 -35.02
C HIS A 13 15.34 -56.38 -34.34
N THR A 14 14.20 -56.45 -33.64
CA THR A 14 13.74 -57.69 -33.00
C THR A 14 13.34 -58.77 -34.01
N LEU A 15 12.86 -58.40 -35.20
CA LEU A 15 12.61 -59.36 -36.27
C LEU A 15 13.92 -59.88 -36.88
N LEU A 16 14.88 -59.01 -37.16
CA LEU A 16 16.19 -59.39 -37.70
C LEU A 16 16.94 -60.37 -36.80
N GLU A 17 16.98 -60.14 -35.48
CA GLU A 17 17.58 -61.07 -34.52
C GLU A 17 16.90 -62.44 -34.50
N ARG A 18 15.55 -62.47 -34.56
CA ARG A 18 14.81 -63.74 -34.60
C ARG A 18 15.08 -64.53 -35.87
N TYR A 19 15.22 -63.86 -37.02
CA TYR A 19 15.54 -64.52 -38.28
C TYR A 19 17.00 -64.98 -38.34
N ALA A 20 17.94 -64.17 -37.86
CA ALA A 20 19.36 -64.54 -37.79
C ALA A 20 19.57 -65.80 -36.94
N ASN A 21 18.94 -65.88 -35.76
CA ASN A 21 19.01 -67.07 -34.91
C ASN A 21 18.41 -68.31 -35.58
N ARG A 22 17.28 -68.17 -36.29
CA ARG A 22 16.67 -69.30 -37.02
C ARG A 22 17.54 -69.79 -38.17
N ILE A 23 18.14 -68.87 -38.93
CA ILE A 23 19.06 -69.20 -40.04
C ILE A 23 20.31 -69.89 -39.50
N PHE A 24 20.87 -69.39 -38.41
CA PHE A 24 22.06 -69.99 -37.79
C PHE A 24 21.79 -71.41 -37.28
N ILE A 25 20.65 -71.64 -36.61
CA ILE A 25 20.21 -72.98 -36.18
C ILE A 25 20.03 -73.90 -37.40
N LEU A 26 19.41 -73.41 -38.47
CA LEU A 26 19.22 -74.17 -39.70
C LEU A 26 20.56 -74.61 -40.32
N ILE A 27 21.53 -73.70 -40.42
CA ILE A 27 22.88 -73.98 -40.97
C ILE A 27 23.58 -75.06 -40.13
N ILE A 28 23.50 -74.98 -38.80
CA ILE A 28 24.08 -76.00 -37.91
C ILE A 28 23.40 -77.36 -38.13
N VAL A 29 22.06 -77.41 -38.17
CA VAL A 29 21.31 -78.65 -38.39
C VAL A 29 21.67 -79.28 -39.73
N VAL A 30 21.74 -78.48 -40.80
CA VAL A 30 22.13 -78.94 -42.14
C VAL A 30 23.58 -79.43 -42.13
N GLY A 31 24.51 -78.70 -41.51
CA GLY A 31 25.91 -79.12 -41.37
C GLY A 31 26.05 -80.44 -40.61
N CYS A 32 25.35 -80.61 -39.49
CA CYS A 32 25.31 -81.87 -38.75
C CYS A 32 24.70 -83.01 -39.58
N PHE A 33 23.65 -82.74 -40.35
CA PHE A 33 23.01 -83.75 -41.21
C PHE A 33 23.94 -84.20 -42.34
N LEU A 34 24.62 -83.27 -43.01
CA LEU A 34 25.60 -83.58 -44.05
C LEU A 34 26.77 -84.40 -43.49
N LEU A 35 27.29 -84.03 -42.33
CA LEU A 35 28.36 -84.78 -41.66
C LEU A 35 27.91 -86.18 -41.23
N TYR A 36 26.67 -86.33 -40.77
CA TYR A 36 26.11 -87.63 -40.39
C TYR A 36 25.93 -88.57 -41.59
N TYR A 37 25.40 -88.04 -42.69
CA TYR A 37 25.04 -88.85 -43.86
C TYR A 37 26.24 -89.19 -44.75
N PHE A 38 27.16 -88.24 -44.95
CA PHE A 38 28.33 -88.42 -45.83
C PHE A 38 29.62 -88.78 -45.08
N GLY A 39 29.66 -88.63 -43.75
CA GLY A 39 30.82 -88.94 -42.92
C GLY A 39 31.38 -90.37 -43.08
N PRO A 40 30.54 -91.42 -43.13
CA PRO A 40 31.01 -92.80 -43.31
C PRO A 40 31.69 -93.06 -44.66
N LEU A 41 31.38 -92.25 -45.69
CA LEU A 41 31.93 -92.41 -47.03
C LEU A 41 33.31 -91.76 -47.18
N MET A 42 33.58 -90.70 -46.40
CA MET A 42 34.77 -89.86 -46.55
C MET A 42 35.93 -90.27 -45.62
N PHE A 43 35.66 -90.90 -44.47
CA PHE A 43 36.70 -91.24 -43.48
C PHE A 43 36.47 -92.58 -42.76
N PRO A 44 37.41 -93.54 -42.80
CA PRO A 44 37.24 -94.86 -42.18
C PRO A 44 37.24 -94.87 -40.64
N HIS A 45 37.55 -93.74 -39.97
CA HIS A 45 37.49 -93.55 -38.50
C HIS A 45 36.62 -92.34 -38.10
N TYR A 46 35.46 -92.18 -38.74
CA TYR A 46 34.60 -90.99 -38.60
C TYR A 46 34.02 -90.75 -37.20
N LYS A 47 33.92 -91.76 -36.33
CA LYS A 47 33.28 -91.64 -35.01
C LYS A 47 34.07 -90.73 -34.06
N ASP A 48 35.38 -90.85 -34.03
CA ASP A 48 36.22 -90.09 -33.10
C ASP A 48 36.33 -88.60 -33.50
N VAL A 49 36.35 -88.33 -34.80
CA VAL A 49 36.36 -86.96 -35.35
C VAL A 49 35.02 -86.26 -35.11
N ILE A 50 33.89 -86.95 -35.30
CA ILE A 50 32.57 -86.36 -35.04
C ILE A 50 32.39 -86.04 -33.56
N ILE A 51 32.81 -86.93 -32.65
CA ILE A 51 32.71 -86.70 -31.21
C ILE A 51 33.58 -85.50 -30.79
N SER A 52 34.83 -85.41 -31.26
CA SER A 52 35.71 -84.28 -30.96
C SER A 52 35.18 -82.95 -31.52
N PHE A 53 34.65 -82.96 -32.75
CA PHE A 53 34.09 -81.78 -33.37
C PHE A 53 32.79 -81.31 -32.70
N THR A 54 31.86 -82.23 -32.41
CA THR A 54 30.60 -81.90 -31.74
C THR A 54 30.82 -81.40 -30.32
N THR A 55 31.71 -82.04 -29.55
CA THR A 55 32.05 -81.57 -28.19
C THR A 55 32.69 -80.18 -28.20
N SER A 56 33.62 -79.91 -29.13
CA SER A 56 34.27 -78.60 -29.25
C SER A 56 33.29 -77.49 -29.68
N LEU A 57 32.40 -77.80 -30.63
CA LEU A 57 31.40 -76.86 -31.11
C LEU A 57 30.32 -76.57 -30.06
N PHE A 58 29.90 -77.59 -29.31
CA PHE A 58 28.94 -77.43 -28.22
C PHE A 58 29.55 -76.63 -27.05
N ALA A 59 30.81 -76.91 -26.70
CA ALA A 59 31.54 -76.13 -25.70
C ALA A 59 31.69 -74.66 -26.13
N SER A 60 32.05 -74.39 -27.39
CA SER A 60 32.16 -73.03 -27.92
C SER A 60 30.80 -72.30 -27.96
N LEU A 61 29.71 -73.01 -28.29
CA LEU A 61 28.37 -72.43 -28.33
C LEU A 61 27.88 -72.09 -26.91
N ILE A 62 28.05 -73.01 -25.96
CA ILE A 62 27.74 -72.76 -24.55
C ILE A 62 28.55 -71.57 -24.04
N PHE A 63 29.85 -71.53 -24.34
CA PHE A 63 30.71 -70.43 -23.93
C PHE A 63 30.29 -69.11 -24.56
N ALA A 64 29.95 -69.08 -25.85
CA ALA A 64 29.48 -67.87 -26.52
C ALA A 64 28.15 -67.35 -25.97
N VAL A 65 27.17 -68.24 -25.73
CA VAL A 65 25.87 -67.88 -25.15
C VAL A 65 26.02 -67.43 -23.70
N PHE A 66 26.87 -68.10 -22.91
CA PHE A 66 27.13 -67.73 -21.53
C PHE A 66 27.89 -66.40 -21.44
N TYR A 67 28.91 -66.22 -22.27
CA TYR A 67 29.70 -64.98 -22.34
C TYR A 67 28.83 -63.82 -22.81
N SER A 68 28.08 -63.93 -23.91
CA SER A 68 27.14 -62.87 -24.34
C SER A 68 26.09 -62.63 -23.26
N SER A 69 25.41 -63.64 -22.73
CA SER A 69 24.32 -63.40 -21.78
C SER A 69 24.79 -62.83 -20.43
N ILE A 70 25.99 -63.15 -19.96
CA ILE A 70 26.47 -62.68 -18.64
C ILE A 70 27.31 -61.42 -18.77
N VAL A 71 28.24 -61.38 -19.72
CA VAL A 71 29.10 -60.20 -19.91
C VAL A 71 28.26 -59.03 -20.41
N GLU A 72 27.34 -59.24 -21.35
CA GLU A 72 26.50 -58.15 -21.88
C GLU A 72 25.51 -57.65 -20.82
N ARG A 73 24.91 -58.55 -20.02
CA ARG A 73 24.05 -58.12 -18.91
C ARG A 73 24.84 -57.38 -17.84
N HIS A 74 26.00 -57.89 -17.44
CA HIS A 74 26.81 -57.25 -16.40
C HIS A 74 27.36 -55.91 -16.87
N HIS A 75 27.83 -55.84 -18.12
CA HIS A 75 28.36 -54.61 -18.71
C HIS A 75 27.25 -53.56 -18.92
N MET A 76 26.03 -53.98 -19.30
CA MET A 76 24.89 -53.08 -19.39
C MET A 76 24.39 -52.61 -18.02
N THR A 77 24.42 -53.45 -16.98
CA THR A 77 24.09 -53.00 -15.62
C THR A 77 25.10 -51.98 -15.11
N VAL A 78 26.40 -52.23 -15.30
CA VAL A 78 27.46 -51.32 -14.84
C VAL A 78 27.40 -49.99 -15.61
N ILE A 79 27.24 -50.02 -16.94
CA ILE A 79 27.09 -48.80 -17.74
C ILE A 79 25.82 -48.03 -17.34
N ASN A 80 24.69 -48.72 -17.14
CA ASN A 80 23.44 -48.05 -16.77
C ASN A 80 23.52 -47.44 -15.36
N ASP A 81 24.18 -48.11 -14.42
CA ASP A 81 24.37 -47.59 -13.06
C ASP A 81 25.30 -46.38 -13.05
N GLU A 82 26.43 -46.44 -13.78
CA GLU A 82 27.35 -45.31 -13.93
C GLU A 82 26.67 -44.12 -14.64
N LEU A 83 25.92 -44.37 -15.72
CA LEU A 83 25.16 -43.34 -16.41
C LEU A 83 24.07 -42.75 -15.52
N ALA A 84 23.34 -43.58 -14.78
CA ALA A 84 22.30 -43.11 -13.86
C ALA A 84 22.92 -42.27 -12.73
N GLN A 85 24.09 -42.63 -12.23
CA GLN A 85 24.83 -41.86 -11.23
C GLN A 85 25.29 -40.51 -11.81
N ASN A 86 25.87 -40.50 -13.01
CA ASN A 86 26.32 -39.26 -13.67
C ASN A 86 25.14 -38.33 -13.98
N VAL A 87 24.00 -38.86 -14.43
CA VAL A 87 22.78 -38.07 -14.67
C VAL A 87 22.22 -37.51 -13.36
N ARG A 88 22.19 -38.30 -12.28
CA ARG A 88 21.75 -37.81 -10.97
C ARG A 88 22.66 -36.69 -10.46
N GLN A 89 23.97 -36.86 -10.58
CA GLN A 89 24.93 -35.83 -10.19
C GLN A 89 24.72 -34.54 -11.00
N ALA A 90 24.59 -34.65 -12.33
CA ALA A 90 24.33 -33.49 -13.18
C ALA A 90 22.99 -32.79 -12.85
N ILE A 91 21.95 -33.55 -12.48
CA ILE A 91 20.67 -32.99 -12.03
C ILE A 91 20.81 -32.22 -10.72
N GLU A 92 21.55 -32.76 -9.75
CA GLU A 92 21.77 -32.07 -8.47
C GLU A 92 22.64 -30.82 -8.64
N GLU A 93 23.72 -30.89 -9.42
CA GLU A 93 24.54 -29.71 -9.77
C GLU A 93 23.68 -28.65 -10.49
N MET A 94 22.81 -29.06 -11.41
CA MET A 94 21.89 -28.14 -12.11
C MET A 94 20.87 -27.50 -11.15
N LYS A 95 20.35 -28.25 -10.17
CA LYS A 95 19.44 -27.72 -9.14
C LYS A 95 20.14 -26.73 -8.23
N GLU A 96 21.35 -27.04 -7.77
CA GLU A 96 22.15 -26.15 -6.93
C GLU A 96 22.47 -24.84 -7.67
N LEU A 97 22.92 -24.92 -8.92
CA LEU A 97 23.16 -23.75 -9.77
C LEU A 97 21.88 -22.95 -10.03
N GLN A 98 20.75 -23.61 -10.25
CA GLN A 98 19.46 -22.92 -10.45
C GLN A 98 19.02 -22.19 -9.18
N GLN A 99 19.17 -22.82 -8.01
CA GLN A 99 18.84 -22.23 -6.72
C GLN A 99 19.74 -21.03 -6.41
N GLU A 100 21.06 -21.18 -6.61
CA GLU A 100 22.03 -20.10 -6.41
C GLU A 100 21.75 -18.91 -7.34
N ASN A 101 21.49 -19.17 -8.63
CA ASN A 101 21.17 -18.11 -9.59
C ASN A 101 19.85 -17.41 -9.26
N SER A 102 18.84 -18.16 -8.82
CA SER A 102 17.55 -17.59 -8.41
C SER A 102 17.70 -16.71 -7.17
N GLN A 103 18.52 -17.13 -6.20
CA GLN A 103 18.81 -16.32 -5.01
C GLN A 103 19.57 -15.04 -5.37
N LYS A 104 20.64 -15.15 -6.16
CA LYS A 104 21.42 -13.98 -6.64
C LYS A 104 20.55 -12.99 -7.41
N LEU A 105 19.65 -13.49 -8.26
CA LEU A 105 18.72 -12.64 -9.01
C LEU A 105 17.73 -11.94 -8.07
N ALA A 106 17.19 -12.64 -7.06
CA ALA A 106 16.30 -12.04 -6.07
C ALA A 106 16.98 -10.94 -5.26
N GLU A 107 18.19 -11.19 -4.77
CA GLU A 107 19.00 -10.21 -4.03
C GLU A 107 19.34 -8.98 -4.89
N ALA A 108 19.76 -9.18 -6.14
CA ALA A 108 20.04 -8.09 -7.07
C ALA A 108 18.78 -7.27 -7.40
N THR A 109 17.63 -7.93 -7.54
CA THR A 109 16.34 -7.26 -7.78
C THR A 109 15.91 -6.43 -6.58
N LEU A 110 15.99 -6.96 -5.36
CA LEU A 110 15.66 -6.23 -4.13
C LEU A 110 16.55 -5.00 -3.96
N LYS A 111 17.87 -5.16 -4.13
CA LYS A 111 18.81 -4.04 -4.08
C LYS A 111 18.47 -2.96 -5.11
N LYS A 112 18.10 -3.35 -6.33
CA LYS A 112 17.72 -2.39 -7.37
C LYS A 112 16.42 -1.66 -7.03
N ILE A 113 15.45 -2.34 -6.42
CA ILE A 113 14.21 -1.71 -5.94
C ILE A 113 14.54 -0.68 -4.86
N GLU A 114 15.37 -1.01 -3.88
CA GLU A 114 15.79 -0.08 -2.83
C GLU A 114 16.53 1.15 -3.39
N GLU A 115 17.45 0.95 -4.34
CA GLU A 115 18.15 2.05 -5.02
C GLU A 115 17.17 2.97 -5.77
N ILE A 116 16.20 2.39 -6.48
CA ILE A 116 15.18 3.14 -7.22
C ILE A 116 14.29 3.92 -6.25
N GLU A 117 13.83 3.27 -5.18
CA GLU A 117 13.01 3.89 -4.15
C GLU A 117 13.73 5.08 -3.51
N GLN A 118 14.97 4.89 -3.06
CA GLN A 118 15.80 5.95 -2.49
C GLN A 118 16.04 7.10 -3.48
N SER A 119 16.32 6.79 -4.74
CA SER A 119 16.50 7.79 -5.79
C SER A 119 15.22 8.61 -6.00
N TYR A 120 14.05 7.96 -6.08
CA TYR A 120 12.79 8.67 -6.23
C TYR A 120 12.45 9.51 -5.00
N TYR A 121 12.67 9.00 -3.79
CA TYR A 121 12.49 9.79 -2.57
C TYR A 121 13.40 11.01 -2.55
N TYR A 122 14.67 10.86 -2.96
CA TYR A 122 15.59 11.98 -3.06
C TYR A 122 15.12 13.01 -4.08
N GLU A 123 14.81 12.58 -5.30
CA GLU A 123 14.32 13.46 -6.37
C GLU A 123 13.04 14.20 -5.94
N ILE A 124 12.07 13.48 -5.36
CA ILE A 124 10.81 14.07 -4.93
C ILE A 124 11.03 15.04 -3.76
N SER A 125 11.77 14.62 -2.74
CA SER A 125 12.03 15.46 -1.56
C SER A 125 12.90 16.67 -1.86
N HIS A 126 13.82 16.58 -2.84
CA HIS A 126 14.69 17.67 -3.22
C HIS A 126 13.96 18.67 -4.11
N HIS A 127 13.28 18.21 -5.17
CA HIS A 127 12.62 19.09 -6.14
C HIS A 127 11.25 19.58 -5.69
N PHE A 128 10.55 18.80 -4.86
CA PHE A 128 9.18 19.11 -4.42
C PHE A 128 9.08 19.25 -2.90
N ARG A 129 10.18 19.60 -2.22
CA ARG A 129 10.19 19.82 -0.76
C ARG A 129 9.06 20.74 -0.29
N GLY A 130 8.81 21.82 -1.05
CA GLY A 130 7.76 22.80 -0.76
C GLY A 130 6.33 22.30 -1.00
N LEU A 131 6.15 21.09 -1.57
CA LEU A 131 4.85 20.46 -1.79
C LEU A 131 4.56 19.31 -0.82
N ILE A 132 5.55 18.89 -0.03
CA ILE A 132 5.39 17.77 0.91
C ILE A 132 5.03 18.33 2.29
N PRO A 133 3.99 17.80 2.96
CA PRO A 133 3.71 18.14 4.35
C PRO A 133 4.94 17.88 5.24
N SER A 134 5.29 18.85 6.05
CA SER A 134 6.30 18.72 7.10
C SER A 134 5.87 17.80 8.25
N ASN A 135 4.56 17.70 8.48
CA ASN A 135 3.98 16.84 9.51
C ASN A 135 2.55 16.43 9.12
N SER A 136 2.07 15.36 9.74
CA SER A 136 0.69 14.89 9.58
C SER A 136 0.11 14.41 10.91
N PHE A 137 -1.19 14.66 11.08
CA PHE A 137 -1.97 14.25 12.23
C PHE A 137 -3.11 13.38 11.73
N PRO A 138 -3.14 12.08 12.12
CA PRO A 138 -4.17 11.15 11.67
C PRO A 138 -5.55 11.55 12.21
N PRO A 139 -6.63 11.13 11.55
CA PRO A 139 -7.97 11.41 12.02
C PRO A 139 -8.24 10.69 13.34
N ALA A 140 -8.79 11.40 14.32
CA ALA A 140 -9.04 10.87 15.67
C ALA A 140 -10.31 11.46 16.29
N ASN A 141 -10.92 10.72 17.22
CA ASN A 141 -12.01 11.25 18.05
C ASN A 141 -11.51 11.99 19.29
N GLU A 142 -10.26 11.73 19.67
CA GLU A 142 -9.59 12.38 20.79
C GLU A 142 -8.56 13.40 20.28
N PRO A 143 -8.28 14.47 21.04
CA PRO A 143 -7.29 15.46 20.62
C PRO A 143 -5.86 14.87 20.58
N ASP A 144 -5.10 15.12 19.52
CA ASP A 144 -3.67 14.77 19.47
C ASP A 144 -2.86 15.77 20.32
N LEU A 145 -2.20 15.29 21.37
CA LEU A 145 -1.36 16.12 22.26
C LEU A 145 -0.18 16.76 21.53
N ARG A 146 0.39 16.08 20.52
CA ARG A 146 1.49 16.63 19.70
C ARG A 146 0.98 17.81 18.88
N PHE A 147 -0.21 17.69 18.29
CA PHE A 147 -0.86 18.78 17.56
C PHE A 147 -1.04 20.01 18.46
N ASN A 148 -1.67 19.82 19.63
CA ASN A 148 -1.98 20.94 20.52
C ASN A 148 -0.70 21.59 21.09
N THR A 149 0.30 20.79 21.45
CA THR A 149 1.60 21.30 21.93
C THR A 149 2.29 22.16 20.86
N MET A 150 2.38 21.64 19.63
CA MET A 150 3.02 22.32 18.50
C MET A 150 2.29 23.61 18.13
N LEU A 151 0.96 23.59 18.05
CA LEU A 151 0.18 24.78 17.75
C LEU A 151 0.27 25.83 18.86
N ASN A 152 0.17 25.43 20.13
CA ASN A 152 0.28 26.37 21.26
C ASN A 152 1.65 27.03 21.35
N LEU A 153 2.74 26.30 21.09
CA LEU A 153 4.09 26.87 21.01
C LEU A 153 4.18 27.90 19.88
N SER A 154 3.61 27.59 18.71
CA SER A 154 3.61 28.51 17.57
C SER A 154 2.75 29.76 17.81
N LEU A 155 1.57 29.60 18.42
CA LEU A 155 0.70 30.72 18.81
C LEU A 155 1.39 31.68 19.79
N LYS A 156 2.18 31.14 20.73
CA LYS A 156 2.99 31.95 21.65
C LYS A 156 4.06 32.77 20.94
N ALA A 157 4.57 32.30 19.79
CA ALA A 157 5.61 32.99 19.00
C ALA A 157 5.03 33.88 17.86
N SER A 158 3.82 33.61 17.39
CA SER A 158 3.22 34.27 16.22
C SER A 158 2.53 35.60 16.49
N ARG A 159 2.61 36.53 15.55
CA ARG A 159 1.99 37.88 15.61
C ARG A 159 0.52 37.86 15.21
N PHE A 160 0.11 36.89 14.41
CA PHE A 160 -1.26 36.73 13.96
C PHE A 160 -1.70 35.27 14.04
N TYR A 161 -3.01 35.08 14.02
CA TYR A 161 -3.64 33.79 13.83
C TYR A 161 -4.83 33.94 12.89
N LEU A 162 -4.81 33.19 11.78
CA LEU A 162 -5.86 33.21 10.77
C LEU A 162 -6.56 31.85 10.77
N PHE A 163 -7.89 31.86 10.87
CA PHE A 163 -8.71 30.65 10.81
C PHE A 163 -9.73 30.75 9.70
N LYS A 164 -9.80 29.74 8.82
CA LYS A 164 -10.87 29.59 7.83
C LYS A 164 -11.51 28.21 7.98
N GLY A 165 -12.81 28.16 8.25
CA GLY A 165 -13.52 26.89 8.38
C GLY A 165 -14.99 27.06 8.74
N VAL A 166 -15.66 25.95 9.05
CA VAL A 166 -17.12 25.95 9.25
C VAL A 166 -17.53 26.54 10.60
N THR A 167 -17.14 25.90 11.71
CA THR A 167 -17.56 26.33 13.06
C THR A 167 -16.47 26.99 13.86
N GLY A 168 -15.23 26.47 13.82
CA GLY A 168 -14.13 26.97 14.66
C GLY A 168 -14.22 26.58 16.14
N ARG A 169 -15.09 25.63 16.50
CA ARG A 169 -15.45 25.30 17.90
C ARG A 169 -14.28 25.11 18.87
N TYR A 170 -13.17 24.51 18.43
CA TYR A 170 -12.00 24.22 19.29
C TYR A 170 -11.00 25.39 19.38
N VAL A 171 -11.13 26.38 18.51
CA VAL A 171 -10.15 27.44 18.34
C VAL A 171 -10.09 28.39 19.53
N PRO A 172 -11.24 28.88 20.07
CA PRO A 172 -11.19 29.76 21.23
C PRO A 172 -10.46 29.13 22.42
N SER A 173 -10.71 27.85 22.71
CA SER A 173 -10.05 27.13 23.80
C SER A 173 -8.52 27.08 23.63
N ARG A 174 -8.02 26.91 22.41
CA ARG A 174 -6.57 26.91 22.12
C ARG A 174 -5.97 28.31 22.25
N LEU A 175 -6.67 29.33 21.78
CA LEU A 175 -6.24 30.72 21.91
C LEU A 175 -6.19 31.16 23.38
N ALA A 176 -7.14 30.69 24.20
CA ALA A 176 -7.11 30.92 25.65
C ALA A 176 -5.84 30.35 26.31
N LEU A 177 -5.35 29.19 25.85
CA LEU A 177 -4.11 28.57 26.37
C LEU A 177 -2.83 29.27 25.93
N ALA A 178 -2.84 29.97 24.79
CA ALA A 178 -1.66 30.66 24.30
C ALA A 178 -1.30 31.87 25.19
N ASP A 179 -2.27 32.45 25.90
CA ASP A 179 -2.15 33.62 26.80
C ASP A 179 -1.32 34.77 26.20
N ARG A 180 -1.45 34.98 24.89
CA ARG A 180 -0.71 36.01 24.16
C ARG A 180 -1.55 37.28 24.03
N ARG A 181 -1.16 38.32 24.77
CA ARG A 181 -1.68 39.69 24.59
C ARG A 181 -1.06 40.26 23.31
N ASN A 182 -1.89 40.76 22.38
CA ASN A 182 -1.50 41.29 21.05
C ASN A 182 -1.31 40.28 19.91
N LEU A 183 -2.09 39.20 19.89
CA LEU A 183 -2.20 38.31 18.73
C LEU A 183 -3.32 38.84 17.80
N ALA A 184 -3.00 39.25 16.58
CA ALA A 184 -4.01 39.69 15.62
C ALA A 184 -4.81 38.48 15.12
N CYS A 185 -6.05 38.32 15.58
CA CYS A 185 -6.87 37.15 15.25
C CYS A 185 -7.92 37.47 14.19
N ARG A 186 -7.92 36.73 13.08
CA ARG A 186 -8.90 36.87 11.98
C ARG A 186 -9.58 35.54 11.69
N PHE A 187 -10.89 35.56 11.56
CA PHE A 187 -11.72 34.37 11.39
C PHE A 187 -12.62 34.50 10.16
N LEU A 188 -12.56 33.50 9.30
CA LEU A 188 -13.52 33.24 8.24
C LEU A 188 -14.35 32.03 8.63
N LEU A 189 -15.60 32.29 9.03
CA LEU A 189 -16.57 31.26 9.36
C LEU A 189 -17.57 31.10 8.21
N VAL A 190 -18.06 29.89 7.98
CA VAL A 190 -19.13 29.69 6.99
C VAL A 190 -20.39 30.42 7.47
N ASP A 191 -21.01 31.18 6.58
CA ASP A 191 -22.23 31.90 6.89
C ASP A 191 -23.37 30.91 7.26
N PRO A 192 -23.89 30.94 8.50
CA PRO A 192 -24.88 29.98 8.97
C PRO A 192 -26.26 30.14 8.29
N ARG A 193 -26.48 31.21 7.53
CA ARG A 193 -27.70 31.43 6.75
C ARG A 193 -27.72 30.63 5.45
N HIS A 194 -26.55 30.21 4.95
CA HIS A 194 -26.43 29.45 3.71
C HIS A 194 -26.60 27.95 3.95
N VAL A 195 -27.87 27.53 4.11
CA VAL A 195 -28.25 26.15 4.44
C VAL A 195 -27.66 25.12 3.45
N ASP A 196 -27.53 25.46 2.17
CA ASP A 196 -26.96 24.54 1.17
C ASP A 196 -25.47 24.28 1.39
N LEU A 197 -24.69 25.29 1.82
CA LEU A 197 -23.30 25.07 2.21
C LEU A 197 -23.19 24.19 3.46
N LEU A 198 -24.09 24.37 4.42
CA LEU A 198 -24.15 23.52 5.61
C LEU A 198 -24.56 22.08 5.26
N ARG A 199 -25.46 21.89 4.30
CA ARG A 199 -25.79 20.55 3.76
C ARG A 199 -24.59 19.88 3.11
N LEU A 200 -23.83 20.61 2.30
CA LEU A 200 -22.59 20.10 1.69
C LEU A 200 -21.58 19.69 2.76
N TYR A 201 -21.40 20.53 3.78
CA TYR A 201 -20.54 20.21 4.92
C TYR A 201 -20.97 18.93 5.64
N VAL A 202 -22.27 18.80 5.93
CA VAL A 202 -22.82 17.62 6.62
C VAL A 202 -22.61 16.37 5.76
N ARG A 203 -22.87 16.44 4.46
CA ARG A 203 -22.61 15.35 3.51
C ARG A 203 -21.14 14.94 3.51
N ASP A 204 -20.24 15.91 3.43
CA ASP A 204 -18.79 15.66 3.32
C ASP A 204 -18.20 15.16 4.64
N ARG A 205 -18.78 15.51 5.79
CA ARG A 205 -18.31 15.10 7.12
C ARG A 205 -18.94 13.79 7.62
N PHE A 206 -20.23 13.58 7.40
CA PHE A 206 -21.01 12.49 7.98
C PHE A 206 -21.52 11.48 6.96
N GLY A 207 -21.32 11.73 5.66
CA GLY A 207 -21.72 10.85 4.57
C GLY A 207 -23.04 11.25 3.90
N ALA A 208 -23.25 10.77 2.67
CA ALA A 208 -24.41 11.10 1.84
C ALA A 208 -25.69 10.30 2.19
N SER A 209 -25.59 9.30 3.05
CA SER A 209 -26.69 8.37 3.38
C SER A 209 -27.54 8.79 4.58
N LEU A 210 -27.39 10.03 5.06
CA LEU A 210 -28.20 10.54 6.17
C LEU A 210 -29.64 10.79 5.74
N SER A 211 -30.59 10.54 6.64
CA SER A 211 -31.98 10.95 6.42
C SER A 211 -32.10 12.48 6.39
N THR A 212 -33.23 12.99 5.88
CA THR A 212 -33.53 14.43 5.87
C THR A 212 -33.55 15.01 7.28
N GLU A 213 -34.12 14.29 8.24
CA GLU A 213 -34.22 14.69 9.65
C GLU A 213 -32.84 14.72 10.31
N ALA A 214 -32.02 13.69 10.10
CA ALA A 214 -30.65 13.63 10.62
C ALA A 214 -29.80 14.77 10.03
N THR A 215 -29.93 15.02 8.73
CA THR A 215 -29.26 16.13 8.04
C THR A 215 -29.65 17.48 8.66
N LYS A 216 -30.94 17.71 8.89
CA LYS A 216 -31.45 18.92 9.54
C LYS A 216 -30.87 19.08 10.95
N ALA A 217 -30.90 18.03 11.77
CA ALA A 217 -30.34 18.06 13.13
C ALA A 217 -28.84 18.40 13.14
N HIS A 218 -28.07 17.85 12.19
CA HIS A 218 -26.65 18.20 12.03
C HIS A 218 -26.45 19.65 11.60
N ILE A 219 -27.27 20.18 10.69
CA ILE A 219 -27.22 21.60 10.30
C ILE A 219 -27.50 22.50 11.51
N ASP A 220 -28.54 22.20 12.29
CA ASP A 220 -28.90 22.98 13.47
C ASP A 220 -27.77 22.93 14.52
N LYS A 221 -27.15 21.75 14.72
CA LYS A 221 -25.95 21.60 15.55
C LYS A 221 -24.79 22.46 15.06
N VAL A 222 -24.50 22.46 13.76
CA VAL A 222 -23.43 23.28 13.17
C VAL A 222 -23.70 24.77 13.37
N ARG A 223 -24.93 25.23 13.15
CA ARG A 223 -25.33 26.62 13.42
C ARG A 223 -25.13 26.99 14.90
N ARG A 224 -25.49 26.09 15.83
CA ARG A 224 -25.27 26.29 17.27
C ARG A 224 -23.78 26.38 17.61
N GLU A 225 -22.96 25.48 17.08
CA GLU A 225 -21.50 25.49 17.29
C GLU A 225 -20.83 26.77 16.73
N THR A 226 -21.29 27.28 15.58
CA THR A 226 -20.83 28.56 15.05
C THR A 226 -21.18 29.72 15.99
N ALA A 227 -22.42 29.77 16.51
CA ALA A 227 -22.83 30.79 17.47
C ALA A 227 -22.00 30.76 18.76
N MET A 228 -21.81 29.55 19.34
CA MET A 228 -20.95 29.35 20.51
C MET A 228 -19.52 29.85 20.25
N THR A 229 -18.97 29.55 19.08
CA THR A 229 -17.61 30.01 18.71
C THR A 229 -17.53 31.53 18.67
N ILE A 230 -18.52 32.20 18.08
CA ILE A 230 -18.56 33.68 18.03
C ILE A 230 -18.62 34.28 19.44
N VAL A 231 -19.43 33.73 20.34
CA VAL A 231 -19.55 34.18 21.74
C VAL A 231 -18.23 34.01 22.50
N ASP A 232 -17.55 32.89 22.31
CA ASP A 232 -16.25 32.63 22.94
C ASP A 232 -15.14 33.53 22.37
N LEU A 233 -15.14 33.76 21.07
CA LEU A 233 -14.23 34.70 20.41
C LEU A 233 -14.45 36.15 20.88
N PHE A 234 -15.70 36.57 21.09
CA PHE A 234 -16.02 37.86 21.71
C PHE A 234 -15.46 37.94 23.14
N SER A 235 -15.53 36.86 23.91
CA SER A 235 -14.95 36.82 25.27
C SER A 235 -13.43 36.95 25.24
N LEU A 236 -12.76 36.29 24.28
CA LEU A 236 -11.32 36.43 24.03
C LEU A 236 -10.92 37.82 23.53
N ALA A 237 -11.85 38.55 22.90
CA ALA A 237 -11.61 39.90 22.40
C ALA A 237 -11.19 40.91 23.49
N ARG A 238 -11.45 40.57 24.77
CA ARG A 238 -10.98 41.31 25.94
C ARG A 238 -9.47 41.34 26.09
N ILE A 239 -8.79 40.30 25.58
CA ILE A 239 -7.33 40.12 25.72
C ILE A 239 -6.62 40.42 24.40
N THR A 240 -7.24 40.10 23.26
CA THR A 240 -6.64 40.29 21.95
C THR A 240 -7.67 40.69 20.90
N PRO A 241 -7.39 41.60 19.96
CA PRO A 241 -8.36 41.97 18.93
C PRO A 241 -8.78 40.79 18.06
N VAL A 242 -10.08 40.69 17.79
CA VAL A 242 -10.70 39.62 17.01
C VAL A 242 -11.53 40.22 15.89
N GLU A 243 -11.28 39.79 14.66
CA GLU A 243 -12.11 40.12 13.50
C GLU A 243 -12.75 38.85 12.93
N ILE A 244 -14.08 38.85 12.80
CA ILE A 244 -14.86 37.71 12.31
C ILE A 244 -15.60 38.14 11.06
N LYS A 245 -15.47 37.35 10.00
CA LYS A 245 -16.22 37.50 8.76
C LYS A 245 -16.89 36.20 8.37
N MET A 246 -18.06 36.32 7.77
CA MET A 246 -18.75 35.18 7.20
C MET A 246 -18.40 35.05 5.72
N TYR A 247 -18.08 33.85 5.27
CA TYR A 247 -17.78 33.58 3.86
C TYR A 247 -18.69 32.50 3.28
N GLN A 248 -18.82 32.55 1.96
CA GLN A 248 -19.50 31.54 1.16
C GLN A 248 -18.46 30.89 0.26
N GLY A 249 -18.05 29.67 0.58
CA GLY A 249 -16.99 29.01 -0.15
C GLY A 249 -16.89 27.52 0.18
N PRO A 250 -15.76 26.89 -0.18
CA PRO A 250 -15.55 25.46 0.08
C PRO A 250 -15.64 25.12 1.57
N VAL A 251 -16.30 23.99 1.87
CA VAL A 251 -16.56 23.50 3.24
C VAL A 251 -15.94 22.13 3.53
N PHE A 252 -15.23 21.54 2.56
CA PHE A 252 -14.60 20.22 2.69
C PHE A 252 -13.22 20.27 3.38
N TYR A 253 -12.70 21.46 3.67
CA TYR A 253 -11.47 21.65 4.42
C TYR A 253 -11.58 22.85 5.38
N ARG A 254 -10.64 22.92 6.31
CA ARG A 254 -10.36 24.11 7.13
C ARG A 254 -8.87 24.42 7.13
N THR A 255 -8.51 25.68 7.35
CA THR A 255 -7.12 26.10 7.51
C THR A 255 -6.89 26.89 8.79
N GLU A 256 -5.72 26.69 9.39
CA GLU A 256 -5.19 27.50 10.49
C GLU A 256 -3.81 28.01 10.07
N ILE A 257 -3.59 29.32 10.05
CA ILE A 257 -2.33 29.94 9.59
C ILE A 257 -1.74 30.77 10.74
N VAL A 258 -0.45 30.53 11.00
CA VAL A 258 0.40 31.24 11.97
C VAL A 258 1.71 31.61 11.30
N ASP A 259 2.58 32.41 11.93
CA ASP A 259 3.78 32.94 11.26
C ASP A 259 4.72 31.84 10.68
N GLU A 260 4.82 30.69 11.36
CA GLU A 260 5.80 29.65 11.02
C GLU A 260 5.28 28.51 10.13
N PHE A 261 3.96 28.31 10.09
CA PHE A 261 3.36 27.23 9.32
C PHE A 261 1.87 27.49 9.07
N PHE A 262 1.31 26.71 8.15
CA PHE A 262 -0.13 26.55 8.07
C PHE A 262 -0.53 25.09 8.22
N LEU A 263 -1.74 24.90 8.70
CA LEU A 263 -2.40 23.62 8.88
C LEU A 263 -3.60 23.57 7.95
N ILE A 264 -3.79 22.45 7.26
CA ILE A 264 -5.00 22.15 6.51
C ILE A 264 -5.58 20.84 6.98
N SER A 265 -6.86 20.87 7.39
CA SER A 265 -7.59 19.66 7.74
C SER A 265 -8.67 19.37 6.72
N TYR A 266 -8.77 18.12 6.28
CA TYR A 266 -9.76 17.67 5.30
C TYR A 266 -10.88 16.87 5.95
N PHE A 267 -12.13 17.25 5.69
CA PHE A 267 -13.29 16.46 6.08
C PHE A 267 -13.53 15.40 5.01
N ALA A 268 -13.13 14.17 5.29
CA ALA A 268 -13.37 13.03 4.41
C ALA A 268 -14.51 12.17 4.97
N ALA A 269 -15.59 12.01 4.19
CA ALA A 269 -16.83 11.34 4.60
C ALA A 269 -16.63 9.89 5.09
N GLN A 270 -15.52 9.25 4.73
CA GLN A 270 -15.21 7.87 5.11
C GLN A 270 -14.93 7.71 6.62
N THR A 271 -14.52 8.78 7.31
CA THR A 271 -14.21 8.74 8.75
C THR A 271 -14.73 9.99 9.45
N SER A 272 -15.98 9.94 9.90
CA SER A 272 -16.58 10.99 10.73
C SER A 272 -15.88 11.05 12.09
N THR A 273 -14.86 11.88 12.18
CA THR A 273 -14.05 12.09 13.39
C THR A 273 -14.19 13.52 13.91
N ALA A 274 -13.96 13.69 15.22
CA ALA A 274 -13.92 15.02 15.84
C ALA A 274 -12.75 15.85 15.30
N PHE A 275 -11.60 15.19 15.11
CA PHE A 275 -10.35 15.74 14.60
C PHE A 275 -10.01 15.10 13.24
N PRO A 276 -10.29 15.80 12.12
CA PRO A 276 -9.96 15.29 10.78
C PRO A 276 -8.45 15.19 10.53
N THR A 277 -8.08 14.40 9.51
CA THR A 277 -6.71 14.33 8.98
C THR A 277 -6.20 15.73 8.71
N THR A 278 -5.07 16.08 9.32
CA THR A 278 -4.48 17.41 9.22
C THR A 278 -3.04 17.33 8.74
N TYR A 279 -2.68 18.17 7.77
CA TYR A 279 -1.33 18.30 7.25
C TYR A 279 -0.76 19.65 7.64
N GLN A 280 0.52 19.66 8.03
CA GLN A 280 1.26 20.85 8.35
C GLN A 280 2.28 21.15 7.25
N TYR A 281 2.37 22.40 6.83
CA TYR A 281 3.42 22.86 5.94
C TYR A 281 4.07 24.12 6.50
N HIS A 282 5.38 24.22 6.37
CA HIS A 282 6.15 25.38 6.83
C HIS A 282 5.90 26.62 5.97
N LYS A 283 6.25 27.80 6.52
CA LYS A 283 6.11 29.09 5.84
C LYS A 283 6.84 29.19 4.50
N GLU A 284 7.90 28.41 4.29
CA GLU A 284 8.65 28.38 3.02
C GLU A 284 7.98 27.51 1.95
N SER A 285 6.85 26.85 2.27
CA SER A 285 6.12 26.03 1.31
C SER A 285 5.28 26.89 0.35
N PHE A 286 5.15 26.42 -0.89
CA PHE A 286 4.23 27.03 -1.86
C PHE A 286 2.80 27.12 -1.32
N PHE A 287 2.35 26.09 -0.61
CA PHE A 287 1.00 26.05 -0.08
C PHE A 287 0.77 27.11 1.00
N TYR A 288 1.78 27.47 1.80
CA TYR A 288 1.63 28.53 2.80
C TYR A 288 1.27 29.86 2.14
N ASP A 289 2.04 30.26 1.13
CA ASP A 289 1.81 31.51 0.39
C ASP A 289 0.47 31.48 -0.37
N ALA A 290 0.15 30.35 -0.99
CA ALA A 290 -1.10 30.17 -1.72
C ALA A 290 -2.33 30.30 -0.80
N PHE A 291 -2.32 29.62 0.35
CA PHE A 291 -3.45 29.67 1.30
C PHE A 291 -3.51 30.97 2.10
N LEU A 292 -2.37 31.62 2.36
CA LEU A 292 -2.35 32.96 2.94
C LEU A 292 -2.96 33.99 1.96
N THR A 293 -2.64 33.88 0.68
CA THR A 293 -3.23 34.73 -0.38
C THR A 293 -4.73 34.49 -0.52
N ASP A 294 -5.15 33.21 -0.62
CA ASP A 294 -6.57 32.83 -0.66
C ASP A 294 -7.33 33.34 0.57
N PHE A 295 -6.74 33.20 1.77
CA PHE A 295 -7.33 33.71 3.00
C PHE A 295 -7.57 35.21 2.90
N ASN A 296 -6.53 35.99 2.57
CA ASN A 296 -6.63 37.46 2.53
C ASN A 296 -7.65 37.94 1.48
N GLN A 297 -7.64 37.36 0.29
CA GLN A 297 -8.62 37.69 -0.76
C GLN A 297 -10.05 37.33 -0.34
N THR A 298 -10.24 36.13 0.23
CA THR A 298 -11.56 35.72 0.76
C THR A 298 -12.00 36.68 1.86
N PHE A 299 -11.07 37.09 2.73
CA PHE A 299 -11.34 37.99 3.85
C PHE A 299 -11.74 39.39 3.41
N GLU A 300 -11.14 39.92 2.35
CA GLU A 300 -11.54 41.21 1.78
C GLU A 300 -12.97 41.19 1.24
N LEU A 301 -13.38 40.08 0.63
CA LEU A 301 -14.70 39.92 -0.01
C LEU A 301 -15.80 39.43 0.95
N ALA A 302 -15.42 38.87 2.10
CA ALA A 302 -16.34 38.23 3.04
C ALA A 302 -17.26 39.23 3.76
N SER A 303 -18.51 38.82 3.95
CA SER A 303 -19.54 39.57 4.68
C SER A 303 -20.66 38.62 5.17
N PRO A 304 -21.36 38.95 6.27
CA PRO A 304 -21.20 40.10 7.16
C PRO A 304 -19.92 40.04 8.03
N THR A 305 -19.63 41.16 8.69
CA THR A 305 -18.39 41.47 9.40
C THR A 305 -18.65 41.87 10.85
N ALA A 306 -17.78 41.44 11.76
CA ALA A 306 -17.71 41.94 13.14
C ALA A 306 -16.26 42.12 13.57
N SER A 307 -15.99 43.17 14.35
CA SER A 307 -14.68 43.44 14.93
C SER A 307 -14.87 43.67 16.42
N PHE A 308 -14.28 42.80 17.24
CA PHE A 308 -14.38 42.85 18.68
C PHE A 308 -13.03 43.19 19.31
N ASN A 309 -13.07 43.99 20.36
CA ASN A 309 -11.91 44.33 21.17
C ASN A 309 -12.31 44.51 22.65
N SER A 310 -11.38 44.95 23.49
CA SER A 310 -11.60 45.13 24.93
C SER A 310 -12.70 46.13 25.29
N LYS A 311 -13.08 47.02 24.37
CA LYS A 311 -14.15 48.02 24.54
C LYS A 311 -15.48 47.60 23.92
N SER A 312 -15.53 46.50 23.16
CA SER A 312 -16.77 46.07 22.51
C SER A 312 -17.83 45.70 23.54
N GLU A 313 -19.06 46.11 23.27
CA GLU A 313 -20.21 45.87 24.14
C GLU A 313 -20.97 44.60 23.73
N GLU A 314 -21.71 44.01 24.67
CA GLU A 314 -22.49 42.80 24.39
C GLU A 314 -23.60 43.04 23.34
N GLN A 315 -24.10 44.27 23.23
CA GLN A 315 -25.07 44.64 22.19
C GLN A 315 -24.48 44.51 20.77
N GLU A 316 -23.19 44.76 20.58
CA GLU A 316 -22.52 44.56 19.28
C GLU A 316 -22.52 43.08 18.89
N LEU A 317 -22.25 42.20 19.86
CA LEU A 317 -22.30 40.75 19.68
C LEU A 317 -23.73 40.28 19.34
N LEU A 318 -24.74 40.74 20.09
CA LEU A 318 -26.14 40.43 19.83
C LEU A 318 -26.55 40.87 18.43
N ASN A 319 -26.26 42.12 18.06
CA ASN A 319 -26.58 42.65 16.73
C ASN A 319 -25.94 41.82 15.62
N PHE A 320 -24.67 41.40 15.80
CA PHE A 320 -24.00 40.54 14.84
C PHE A 320 -24.69 39.18 14.73
N LEU A 321 -24.97 38.49 15.84
CA LEU A 321 -25.68 37.21 15.82
C LEU A 321 -27.09 37.34 15.20
N THR A 322 -27.84 38.39 15.51
CA THR A 322 -29.14 38.64 14.87
C THR A 322 -29.01 38.83 13.35
N SER A 323 -27.95 39.52 12.88
CA SER A 323 -27.69 39.67 11.45
C SER A 323 -27.39 38.35 10.71
N LEU A 324 -26.97 37.33 11.46
CA LEU A 324 -26.74 35.96 11.00
C LEU A 324 -28.01 35.08 11.09
N GLY A 325 -29.16 35.66 11.46
CA GLY A 325 -30.43 34.96 11.57
C GLY A 325 -30.55 34.10 12.83
N TYR A 326 -29.84 34.45 13.91
CA TYR A 326 -30.11 33.90 15.24
C TYR A 326 -31.15 34.76 15.96
N GLU A 327 -32.21 34.13 16.44
CA GLU A 327 -33.24 34.75 17.28
C GLU A 327 -32.86 34.54 18.75
N LEU A 328 -32.25 35.55 19.37
CA LEU A 328 -31.71 35.47 20.74
C LEU A 328 -32.09 36.73 21.52
N ASP A 329 -32.67 36.55 22.70
CA ASP A 329 -32.91 37.65 23.64
C ASP A 329 -31.65 37.97 24.48
N SER A 330 -30.78 36.98 24.67
CA SER A 330 -29.51 37.13 25.39
C SER A 330 -28.49 36.08 24.93
N VAL A 331 -27.20 36.30 25.23
CA VAL A 331 -26.11 35.35 24.92
C VAL A 331 -25.74 34.44 26.10
N SER A 332 -26.43 34.53 27.24
CA SER A 332 -26.07 33.85 28.48
C SER A 332 -26.04 32.32 28.34
N GLU A 333 -27.05 31.74 27.69
CA GLU A 333 -27.14 30.30 27.45
C GLU A 333 -26.00 29.80 26.55
N LEU A 334 -25.76 30.49 25.43
CA LEU A 334 -24.66 30.18 24.51
C LEU A 334 -23.29 30.29 25.21
N ARG A 335 -23.13 31.28 26.10
CA ARG A 335 -21.89 31.48 26.87
C ARG A 335 -21.65 30.32 27.83
N GLN A 336 -22.69 29.86 28.55
CA GLN A 336 -22.60 28.71 29.45
C GLN A 336 -22.24 27.43 28.69
N GLU A 337 -22.87 27.18 27.54
CA GLU A 337 -22.55 26.02 26.70
C GLU A 337 -21.11 26.08 26.16
N ALA A 338 -20.67 27.26 25.72
CA ALA A 338 -19.34 27.46 25.18
C ALA A 338 -18.27 27.27 26.27
N GLU A 339 -18.51 27.80 27.46
CA GLU A 339 -17.66 27.61 28.64
C GLU A 339 -17.57 26.14 29.05
N HIS A 340 -18.71 25.46 29.17
CA HIS A 340 -18.73 24.03 29.51
C HIS A 340 -17.95 23.19 28.49
N PHE A 341 -18.12 23.48 27.20
CA PHE A 341 -17.35 22.82 26.14
C PHE A 341 -15.85 23.11 26.27
N ARG A 342 -15.49 24.37 26.50
CA ARG A 342 -14.10 24.79 26.66
C ARG A 342 -13.44 24.06 27.81
N GLU A 343 -14.06 24.03 29.00
CA GLU A 343 -13.55 23.31 30.17
C GLU A 343 -13.33 21.82 29.88
N THR A 344 -14.32 21.17 29.26
CA THR A 344 -14.25 19.75 28.89
C THR A 344 -13.09 19.49 27.92
N PHE A 345 -12.92 20.33 26.91
CA PHE A 345 -11.83 20.19 25.95
C PHE A 345 -10.46 20.46 26.58
N LEU A 346 -10.35 21.46 27.45
CA LEU A 346 -9.10 21.80 28.13
C LEU A 346 -8.61 20.66 29.03
N GLN A 347 -9.53 19.95 29.71
CA GLN A 347 -9.20 18.76 30.49
C GLN A 347 -8.62 17.61 29.65
N GLN A 348 -8.90 17.56 28.35
CA GLN A 348 -8.39 16.52 27.45
C GLN A 348 -6.99 16.84 26.88
N ILE A 349 -6.59 18.12 26.88
CA ILE A 349 -5.36 18.57 26.22
C ILE A 349 -4.30 19.11 27.18
N GLN A 350 -4.65 19.33 28.45
CA GLN A 350 -3.70 19.62 29.50
C GLN A 350 -3.10 18.30 30.03
N PRO A 351 -1.77 18.19 30.12
CA PRO A 351 -1.08 16.98 30.57
C PRO A 351 -1.29 16.66 32.06
#